data_AF-A0A9R1S1N1-F1
#
_entry.id   AF-A0A9R1S1N1-F1
#
_cell.length_a   1.000
_cell.length_b   1.000
_cell.length_c   1.000
_cell.angle_alpha   90.00
_cell.angle_beta   90.00
_cell.angle_gamma   90.00
#
_symmetry.space_group_name_H-M   'P 1'
#
loop_
_entity.id
_entity.type
_entity.pdbx_description
1 polymer ?
#
loop_
_entity_poly.entity_id
_entity_poly.type
_entity_poly.pdbx_seq_one_letter_code
_entity_poly.pdbx_strand_id
1 'polypeptide(L)'
;MYSWEMLSFNIHDGFLEAIVRGNRSGLLTQADYNNLCQCETLDDIKMHLSATEYGPYLQNEPSPLHTTTIVEKCTLKLVDEYKHMLCQANEPLSTFLQYITYGHMIDNVVLIVTGTLHERDVNELLEKCHPLGMFDSIASLAVAQNMRELYRLVLVDTPLAPYFSECITSEDLDDMNIEIMRNTLYKAYLEDFYKFCAETRWCDG
;
A
#
# COMPACT_ATOMS: atom_id res chain seq x y z
N MET A 1 -3.66 -31.99 7.57
CA MET A 1 -5.14 -32.06 7.59
C MET A 1 -5.66 -31.20 6.43
N TYR A 2 -5.25 -31.51 5.20
CA TYR A 2 -5.43 -30.62 4.02
C TYR A 2 -6.77 -30.79 3.29
N SER A 3 -7.50 -31.87 3.58
CA SER A 3 -8.65 -32.27 2.76
C SER A 3 -9.96 -31.53 3.06
N TRP A 4 -10.10 -30.87 4.22
CA TRP A 4 -11.36 -30.22 4.62
C TRP A 4 -11.38 -28.71 4.31
N GLU A 5 -10.24 -28.01 4.34
CA GLU A 5 -10.17 -26.58 4.01
C GLU A 5 -10.46 -26.30 2.53
N MET A 6 -10.01 -27.16 1.60
CA MET A 6 -10.38 -27.03 0.18
C MET A 6 -11.88 -27.20 -0.07
N LEU A 7 -12.62 -27.84 0.84
CA LEU A 7 -14.07 -28.05 0.70
C LEU A 7 -14.87 -26.79 1.09
N SER A 8 -14.35 -25.96 2.00
CA SER A 8 -15.01 -24.75 2.49
C SER A 8 -14.41 -23.44 1.98
N PHE A 9 -13.18 -23.45 1.45
CA PHE A 9 -12.50 -22.26 0.93
C PHE A 9 -13.34 -21.52 -0.12
N ASN A 10 -13.86 -22.26 -1.11
CA ASN A 10 -14.67 -21.67 -2.18
C ASN A 10 -16.00 -21.07 -1.70
N ILE A 11 -16.47 -21.43 -0.49
CA ILE A 11 -17.70 -20.87 0.08
C ILE A 11 -17.49 -19.40 0.48
N HIS A 12 -16.28 -19.05 0.92
CA HIS A 12 -15.98 -17.73 1.46
C HIS A 12 -15.09 -16.89 0.53
N ASP A 13 -14.05 -17.51 -0.04
CA ASP A 13 -12.98 -16.80 -0.75
C ASP A 13 -12.92 -17.07 -2.26
N GLY A 14 -13.73 -18.01 -2.77
CA GLY A 14 -13.69 -18.42 -4.19
C GLY A 14 -13.96 -17.28 -5.17
N PHE A 15 -14.83 -16.33 -4.81
CA PHE A 15 -15.09 -15.13 -5.61
C PHE A 15 -13.85 -14.23 -5.69
N LEU A 16 -13.19 -13.99 -4.56
CA LEU A 16 -11.99 -13.16 -4.50
C LEU A 16 -10.80 -13.84 -5.19
N GLU A 17 -10.65 -15.16 -5.07
CA GLU A 17 -9.65 -15.91 -5.82
C GLU A 17 -9.84 -15.75 -7.33
N ALA A 18 -11.09 -15.82 -7.81
CA ALA A 18 -11.41 -15.61 -9.21
C ALA A 18 -11.05 -14.19 -9.68
N ILE A 19 -11.32 -13.16 -8.88
CA ILE A 19 -10.91 -11.78 -9.18
C ILE A 19 -9.39 -11.67 -9.26
N VAL A 20 -8.66 -12.17 -8.26
CA VAL A 20 -7.18 -12.13 -8.23
C VAL A 20 -6.59 -12.83 -9.46
N ARG A 21 -7.12 -13.99 -9.84
CA ARG A 21 -6.69 -14.72 -11.05
C ARG A 21 -7.06 -13.99 -12.34
N GLY A 22 -8.19 -13.28 -12.35
CA GLY A 22 -8.58 -12.37 -13.42
C GLY A 22 -7.55 -11.25 -13.59
N ASN A 23 -7.28 -10.49 -12.52
CA ASN A 23 -6.31 -9.40 -12.51
C ASN A 23 -4.90 -9.88 -12.91
N ARG A 24 -4.50 -11.09 -12.48
CA ARG A 24 -3.25 -11.72 -12.91
C ARG A 24 -3.17 -11.90 -14.43
N SER A 25 -4.30 -12.20 -15.09
CA SER A 25 -4.35 -12.40 -16.53
C SER A 25 -4.22 -11.07 -17.30
N GLY A 26 -4.49 -9.94 -16.65
CA GLY A 26 -4.26 -8.59 -17.16
C GLY A 26 -2.84 -8.07 -17.04
N LEU A 27 -1.92 -8.85 -16.46
CA LEU A 27 -0.50 -8.48 -16.39
C LEU A 27 0.11 -8.44 -17.80
N LEU A 28 0.91 -7.41 -18.05
CA LEU A 28 1.58 -7.22 -19.34
C LEU A 28 2.45 -8.43 -19.68
N THR A 29 2.28 -8.92 -20.90
CA THR A 29 3.05 -10.03 -21.43
C THR A 29 4.37 -9.54 -22.00
N GLN A 30 5.28 -10.47 -22.31
CA GLN A 30 6.53 -10.14 -22.99
C GLN A 30 6.30 -9.42 -24.33
N ALA A 31 5.21 -9.74 -25.04
CA ALA A 31 4.86 -9.10 -26.30
C ALA A 31 4.48 -7.62 -26.08
N ASP A 32 3.73 -7.33 -25.01
CA ASP A 32 3.34 -5.97 -24.66
C ASP A 32 4.56 -5.12 -24.31
N TYR A 33 5.49 -5.66 -23.50
CA TYR A 33 6.75 -4.98 -23.20
C TYR A 33 7.59 -4.71 -24.45
N ASN A 34 7.65 -5.65 -25.41
CA ASN A 34 8.38 -5.44 -26.66
C ASN A 34 7.78 -4.28 -27.48
N ASN A 35 6.45 -4.12 -27.49
CA ASN A 35 5.78 -3.01 -28.15
C ASN A 35 6.06 -1.67 -27.44
N LEU A 36 6.01 -1.67 -26.10
CA LEU A 36 6.31 -0.47 -25.30
C LEU A 36 7.76 0.03 -25.49
N CYS A 37 8.73 -0.87 -25.63
CA CYS A 37 10.13 -0.51 -25.90
C CYS A 37 10.34 0.15 -27.27
N GLN A 38 9.40 0.00 -28.21
CA GLN A 38 9.47 0.58 -29.55
C GLN A 38 8.75 1.93 -29.66
N CYS A 39 8.10 2.38 -28.59
CA CYS A 39 7.41 3.66 -28.56
C CYS A 39 8.41 4.83 -28.56
N GLU A 40 8.15 5.87 -29.35
CA GLU A 40 8.99 7.07 -29.43
C GLU A 40 8.44 8.22 -28.57
N THR A 41 7.13 8.22 -28.32
CA THR A 41 6.44 9.27 -27.57
C THR A 41 5.57 8.71 -26.43
N LEU A 42 5.20 9.57 -25.48
CA LEU A 42 4.28 9.21 -24.40
C LEU A 42 2.85 8.95 -24.91
N ASP A 43 2.46 9.58 -26.03
CA ASP A 43 1.19 9.32 -26.69
C ASP A 43 1.15 7.90 -27.29
N ASP A 44 2.28 7.40 -27.82
CA ASP A 44 2.39 6.00 -28.30
C ASP A 44 2.24 5.02 -27.14
N ILE A 45 2.90 5.28 -26.01
CA ILE A 45 2.78 4.47 -24.80
C ILE A 45 1.32 4.46 -24.33
N LYS A 46 0.66 5.62 -24.26
CA LYS A 46 -0.76 5.72 -23.90
C LYS A 46 -1.63 4.91 -24.87
N MET A 47 -1.36 4.97 -26.18
CA MET A 47 -2.09 4.21 -27.18
C MET A 47 -1.96 2.70 -26.96
N HIS A 48 -0.74 2.21 -26.74
CA HIS A 48 -0.50 0.78 -26.47
C HIS A 48 -1.12 0.32 -25.15
N LEU A 49 -0.98 1.11 -24.07
CA LEU A 49 -1.62 0.81 -22.79
C LEU A 49 -3.16 0.87 -22.88
N SER A 50 -3.71 1.69 -23.78
CA SER A 50 -5.16 1.76 -24.00
C SER A 50 -5.76 0.50 -24.61
N ALA A 51 -4.95 -0.34 -25.26
CA ALA A 51 -5.35 -1.66 -25.74
C ALA A 51 -5.34 -2.74 -24.63
N THR A 52 -4.83 -2.40 -23.44
CA THR A 52 -4.78 -3.28 -22.27
C THR A 52 -5.82 -2.86 -21.22
N GLU A 53 -5.84 -3.53 -20.07
CA GLU A 53 -6.74 -3.19 -18.96
C GLU A 53 -6.51 -1.80 -18.36
N TYR A 54 -5.39 -1.13 -18.68
CA TYR A 54 -5.11 0.24 -18.22
C TYR A 54 -5.89 1.31 -19.00
N GLY A 55 -6.54 0.95 -20.11
CA GLY A 55 -7.22 1.92 -20.99
C GLY A 55 -8.22 2.85 -20.29
N PRO A 56 -9.17 2.35 -19.48
CA PRO A 56 -10.14 3.21 -18.80
C PRO A 56 -9.51 4.32 -17.93
N TYR A 57 -8.32 4.08 -17.36
CA TYR A 57 -7.63 5.02 -16.48
C TYR A 57 -6.83 6.09 -17.23
N LEU A 58 -6.47 5.82 -18.49
CA LEU A 58 -5.62 6.72 -19.29
C LEU A 58 -6.40 7.47 -20.38
N GLN A 59 -7.59 7.01 -20.78
CA GLN A 59 -8.37 7.56 -21.89
C GLN A 59 -8.64 9.07 -21.76
N ASN A 60 -8.99 9.54 -20.56
CA ASN A 60 -9.41 10.93 -20.33
C ASN A 60 -8.26 11.92 -20.04
N GLU A 61 -7.00 11.45 -19.99
CA GLU A 61 -5.88 12.34 -19.68
C GLU A 61 -5.54 13.26 -20.86
N PRO A 62 -5.57 14.59 -20.68
CA PRO A 62 -5.30 15.55 -21.75
C PRO A 62 -3.79 15.62 -22.07
N SER A 63 -3.45 15.98 -23.31
CA SER A 63 -2.07 16.31 -23.68
C SER A 63 -1.69 17.71 -23.19
N PRO A 64 -0.42 17.96 -22.80
CA PRO A 64 0.71 17.05 -22.84
C PRO A 64 0.72 16.05 -21.68
N LEU A 65 1.01 14.77 -21.99
CA LEU A 65 1.18 13.73 -20.98
C LEU A 65 2.53 13.87 -20.28
N HIS A 66 2.53 13.64 -18.97
CA HIS A 66 3.73 13.53 -18.16
C HIS A 66 3.90 12.08 -17.67
N THR A 67 5.16 11.67 -17.49
CA THR A 67 5.48 10.33 -16.98
C THR A 67 4.90 10.08 -15.58
N THR A 68 4.88 11.11 -14.74
CA THR A 68 4.29 11.07 -13.39
C THR A 68 2.79 10.75 -13.45
N THR A 69 2.05 11.41 -14.35
CA THR A 69 0.61 11.17 -14.54
C THR A 69 0.32 9.72 -14.94
N ILE A 70 1.14 9.12 -15.82
CA ILE A 70 0.96 7.72 -16.20
C ILE A 70 1.16 6.80 -14.98
N VAL A 71 2.22 7.03 -14.21
CA VAL A 71 2.51 6.24 -12.99
C VAL A 71 1.38 6.39 -11.97
N GLU A 72 0.91 7.61 -11.74
CA GLU A 72 -0.21 7.90 -10.83
C GLU A 72 -1.47 7.15 -11.25
N LYS A 73 -1.87 7.23 -12.52
CA LYS A 73 -3.09 6.57 -13.02
C LYS A 73 -3.00 5.05 -12.98
N CYS A 74 -1.84 4.48 -13.32
CA CYS A 74 -1.59 3.05 -13.20
C CYS A 74 -1.60 2.59 -11.73
N THR A 75 -1.06 3.40 -10.82
CA THR A 75 -1.11 3.14 -9.37
C THR A 75 -2.54 3.22 -8.85
N LEU A 76 -3.34 4.18 -9.32
CA LEU A 76 -4.75 4.30 -8.96
C LEU A 76 -5.56 3.06 -9.37
N LYS A 77 -5.34 2.50 -10.57
CA LYS A 77 -5.95 1.22 -10.96
C LYS A 77 -5.67 0.12 -9.93
N LEU A 78 -4.41 -0.05 -9.56
CA LEU A 78 -4.01 -1.07 -8.57
C LEU A 78 -4.69 -0.82 -7.23
N VAL A 79 -4.72 0.44 -6.77
CA VAL A 79 -5.35 0.83 -5.50
C VAL A 79 -6.85 0.56 -5.51
N ASP A 80 -7.54 0.90 -6.59
CA ASP A 80 -8.99 0.72 -6.70
C ASP A 80 -9.36 -0.77 -6.75
N GLU A 81 -8.61 -1.58 -7.51
CA GLU A 81 -8.77 -3.04 -7.54
C GLU A 81 -8.52 -3.65 -6.17
N TYR A 82 -7.47 -3.18 -5.48
CA TYR A 82 -7.13 -3.65 -4.14
C TYR A 82 -8.22 -3.32 -3.12
N LYS A 83 -8.71 -2.08 -3.10
CA LYS A 83 -9.80 -1.63 -2.23
C LYS A 83 -11.09 -2.39 -2.52
N HIS A 84 -11.38 -2.65 -3.79
CA HIS A 84 -12.55 -3.44 -4.17
C HIS A 84 -12.47 -4.86 -3.59
N MET A 85 -11.31 -5.52 -3.68
CA MET A 85 -11.10 -6.84 -3.05
C MET A 85 -11.24 -6.77 -1.53
N LEU A 86 -10.64 -5.78 -0.88
CA LEU A 86 -10.71 -5.60 0.57
C LEU A 86 -12.15 -5.43 1.06
N CYS A 87 -12.99 -4.67 0.35
CA CYS A 87 -14.40 -4.47 0.70
C CYS A 87 -15.26 -5.74 0.59
N GLN A 88 -14.82 -6.74 -0.17
CA GLN A 88 -15.54 -8.01 -0.36
C GLN A 88 -14.93 -9.15 0.46
N ALA A 89 -13.80 -8.91 1.13
CA ALA A 89 -13.12 -9.90 1.95
C ALA A 89 -13.78 -10.05 3.32
N ASN A 90 -13.90 -11.29 3.78
CA ASN A 90 -14.33 -11.63 5.13
C ASN A 90 -13.13 -12.13 5.95
N GLU A 91 -13.27 -12.17 7.27
CA GLU A 91 -12.26 -12.77 8.14
C GLU A 91 -12.04 -14.25 7.78
N PRO A 92 -10.78 -14.72 7.66
CA PRO A 92 -9.52 -14.04 8.01
C PRO A 92 -8.85 -13.24 6.87
N LEU A 93 -9.36 -13.34 5.64
CA LEU A 93 -8.75 -12.71 4.45
C LEU A 93 -8.77 -11.17 4.53
N SER A 94 -9.82 -10.58 5.12
CA SER A 94 -9.88 -9.13 5.36
C SER A 94 -8.69 -8.65 6.20
N THR A 95 -8.39 -9.34 7.30
CA THR A 95 -7.23 -9.02 8.15
C THR A 95 -5.92 -9.23 7.40
N PHE A 96 -5.78 -10.30 6.62
CA PHE A 96 -4.59 -10.53 5.79
C PHE A 96 -4.33 -9.38 4.80
N LEU A 97 -5.37 -8.92 4.11
CA LEU A 97 -5.26 -7.78 3.20
C LEU A 97 -4.94 -6.50 3.97
N GLN A 98 -5.55 -6.26 5.13
CA GLN A 98 -5.17 -5.11 5.97
C GLN A 98 -3.69 -5.12 6.34
N TYR A 99 -3.12 -6.27 6.72
CA TYR A 99 -1.69 -6.38 7.02
C TYR A 99 -0.80 -5.90 5.85
N ILE A 100 -1.14 -6.22 4.61
CA ILE A 100 -0.37 -5.76 3.43
C ILE A 100 -0.34 -4.22 3.36
N THR A 101 -1.41 -3.55 3.78
CA THR A 101 -1.46 -2.07 3.80
C THR A 101 -0.55 -1.45 4.86
N TYR A 102 -0.23 -2.18 5.94
CA TYR A 102 0.54 -1.63 7.07
C TYR A 102 1.95 -1.21 6.67
N GLY A 103 2.60 -1.91 5.73
CA GLY A 103 3.88 -1.48 5.19
C GLY A 103 3.81 -0.09 4.55
N HIS A 104 2.78 0.16 3.73
CA HIS A 104 2.54 1.47 3.14
C HIS A 104 2.17 2.53 4.20
N MET A 105 1.45 2.16 5.26
CA MET A 105 1.16 3.06 6.37
C MET A 105 2.44 3.48 7.11
N ILE A 106 3.35 2.53 7.38
CA ILE A 106 4.65 2.82 8.02
C ILE A 106 5.46 3.79 7.16
N ASP A 107 5.57 3.54 5.85
CA ASP A 107 6.31 4.44 4.95
C ASP A 107 5.68 5.84 4.87
N ASN A 108 4.34 5.93 4.85
CA ASN A 108 3.67 7.23 4.85
C ASN A 108 3.88 8.00 6.18
N VAL A 109 3.85 7.30 7.33
CA VAL A 109 4.15 7.93 8.63
C VAL A 109 5.58 8.48 8.63
N VAL A 110 6.55 7.69 8.18
CA VAL A 110 7.96 8.11 8.09
C VAL A 110 8.10 9.33 7.17
N LEU A 111 7.48 9.30 5.98
CA LEU A 111 7.51 10.40 5.02
C LEU A 111 6.98 11.70 5.62
N ILE A 112 5.84 11.65 6.32
CA ILE A 112 5.21 12.83 6.92
C ILE A 112 6.08 13.37 8.07
N VAL A 113 6.61 12.51 8.92
CA VAL A 113 7.45 12.91 10.06
C VAL A 113 8.75 13.56 9.58
N THR A 114 9.45 12.94 8.61
CA THR A 114 10.67 13.53 8.00
C THR A 114 10.36 14.84 7.27
N GLY A 115 9.27 14.89 6.52
CA GLY A 115 8.87 16.11 5.81
C GLY A 115 8.57 17.27 6.76
N THR A 116 7.92 16.98 7.88
CA THR A 116 7.61 17.96 8.94
C THR A 116 8.87 18.45 9.65
N LEU A 117 9.83 17.55 9.92
CA LEU A 117 11.13 17.91 10.51
C LEU A 117 11.91 18.90 9.63
N HIS A 118 11.76 18.81 8.32
CA HIS A 118 12.36 19.73 7.34
C HIS A 118 11.45 20.89 6.93
N GLU A 119 10.41 21.20 7.71
CA GLU A 119 9.50 22.33 7.49
C GLU A 119 8.83 22.34 6.09
N ARG A 120 8.54 21.17 5.52
CA ARG A 120 7.81 21.06 4.25
C ARG A 120 6.30 21.23 4.44
N ASP A 121 5.62 21.69 3.40
CA ASP A 121 4.16 21.83 3.43
C ASP A 121 3.46 20.47 3.51
N VAL A 122 2.49 20.36 4.41
CA VAL A 122 1.76 19.11 4.67
C VAL A 122 0.99 18.64 3.43
N ASN A 123 0.41 19.55 2.65
CA ASN A 123 -0.34 19.16 1.46
C ASN A 123 0.59 18.58 0.39
N GLU A 124 1.79 19.15 0.22
CA GLU A 124 2.80 18.60 -0.69
C GLU A 124 3.25 17.19 -0.27
N LEU A 125 3.35 16.93 1.05
CA LEU A 125 3.69 15.61 1.57
C LEU A 125 2.55 14.62 1.37
N LEU A 126 1.30 15.03 1.59
CA LEU A 126 0.11 14.19 1.38
C LEU A 126 -0.05 13.76 -0.08
N GLU A 127 0.27 14.63 -1.04
CA GLU A 127 0.28 14.29 -2.47
C GLU A 127 1.33 13.20 -2.81
N LYS A 128 2.38 13.06 -1.98
CA LYS A 128 3.44 12.06 -2.15
C LYS A 128 3.19 10.77 -1.37
N CYS A 129 2.18 10.72 -0.51
CA CYS A 129 1.83 9.52 0.24
C CYS A 129 1.28 8.44 -0.68
N HIS A 130 1.59 7.18 -0.38
CA HIS A 130 1.05 6.04 -1.11
C HIS A 130 -0.43 5.83 -0.76
N PRO A 131 -1.36 5.77 -1.73
CA PRO A 131 -2.80 5.72 -1.47
C PRO A 131 -3.30 4.51 -0.68
N LEU A 132 -2.57 3.38 -0.69
CA LEU A 132 -2.88 2.20 0.14
C LEU A 132 -2.60 2.41 1.64
N GLY A 133 -1.69 3.32 1.98
CA GLY A 133 -1.30 3.59 3.37
C GLY A 133 -1.98 4.83 3.96
N MET A 134 -3.02 5.35 3.30
CA MET A 134 -3.75 6.54 3.76
C MET A 134 -4.78 6.15 4.83
N PHE A 135 -4.88 6.97 5.88
CA PHE A 135 -5.86 6.84 6.95
C PHE A 135 -6.36 8.22 7.39
N ASP A 136 -7.55 8.27 8.01
CA ASP A 136 -8.28 9.53 8.25
C ASP A 136 -7.48 10.58 9.03
N SER A 137 -6.69 10.13 10.01
CA SER A 137 -5.91 11.02 10.90
C SER A 137 -4.49 11.31 10.41
N ILE A 138 -4.11 10.95 9.17
CA ILE A 138 -2.72 11.06 8.69
C ILE A 138 -2.18 12.50 8.69
N ALA A 139 -3.02 13.48 8.37
CA ALA A 139 -2.64 14.89 8.36
C ALA A 139 -2.30 15.43 9.77
N SER A 140 -2.82 14.80 10.83
CA SER A 140 -2.55 15.22 12.21
C SER A 140 -1.10 14.96 12.62
N LEU A 141 -0.41 14.01 11.97
CA LEU A 141 0.98 13.66 12.26
C LEU A 141 1.94 14.83 12.03
N ALA A 142 1.60 15.75 11.13
CA ALA A 142 2.42 16.91 10.84
C ALA A 142 2.50 17.93 12.00
N VAL A 143 1.70 17.75 13.05
CA VAL A 143 1.74 18.62 14.24
C VAL A 143 2.66 18.03 15.33
N ALA A 144 3.05 16.76 15.21
CA ALA A 144 3.86 16.09 16.22
C ALA A 144 5.28 16.65 16.29
N GLN A 145 5.71 17.12 17.46
CA GLN A 145 7.07 17.66 17.66
C GLN A 145 8.05 16.64 18.25
N ASN A 146 7.56 15.54 18.80
CA ASN A 146 8.36 14.51 19.44
C ASN A 146 7.69 13.14 19.31
N MET A 147 8.46 12.08 19.61
CA MET A 147 8.01 10.69 19.50
C MET A 147 6.77 10.39 20.36
N ARG A 148 6.61 11.08 21.49
CA ARG A 148 5.48 10.89 22.42
C ARG A 148 4.17 11.49 21.87
N GLU A 149 4.23 12.66 21.25
CA GLU A 149 3.09 13.26 20.57
C GLU A 149 2.70 12.46 19.34
N LEU A 150 3.67 12.04 18.54
CA LEU A 150 3.45 11.18 17.38
C LEU A 150 2.73 9.89 17.80
N TYR A 151 3.24 9.23 18.85
CA TYR A 151 2.61 8.05 19.40
C TYR A 151 1.15 8.30 19.82
N ARG A 152 0.86 9.39 20.53
CA ARG A 152 -0.52 9.70 20.95
C ARG A 152 -1.46 9.94 19.77
N LEU A 153 -0.98 10.52 18.68
CA LEU A 153 -1.78 10.75 17.47
C LEU A 153 -2.01 9.45 16.68
N VAL A 154 -0.99 8.59 16.60
CA VAL A 154 -1.06 7.29 15.91
C VAL A 154 -1.85 6.24 16.71
N LEU A 155 -1.78 6.31 18.04
CA LEU A 155 -2.34 5.33 18.96
C LEU A 155 -3.87 5.21 18.94
N VAL A 156 -4.56 6.32 18.64
CA VAL A 156 -6.00 6.37 18.82
C VAL A 156 -6.72 5.77 17.60
N ASP A 157 -6.10 5.84 16.42
CA ASP A 157 -6.80 5.63 15.15
C ASP A 157 -6.13 4.62 14.20
N THR A 158 -5.00 4.00 14.57
CA THR A 158 -4.26 3.12 13.64
C THR A 158 -3.93 1.74 14.20
N PRO A 159 -3.93 0.70 13.35
CA PRO A 159 -3.50 -0.64 13.74
C PRO A 159 -1.98 -0.75 14.00
N LEU A 160 -1.21 0.30 13.70
CA LEU A 160 0.22 0.36 13.99
C LEU A 160 0.52 0.60 15.48
N ALA A 161 -0.47 1.01 16.25
CA ALA A 161 -0.36 1.33 17.68
C ALA A 161 0.51 0.34 18.49
N PRO A 162 0.37 -1.00 18.35
CA PRO A 162 1.18 -1.95 19.10
C PRO A 162 2.68 -1.87 18.78
N TYR A 163 3.04 -1.54 17.53
CA TYR A 163 4.42 -1.53 17.04
C TYR A 163 5.23 -0.33 17.56
N PHE A 164 4.54 0.76 17.92
CA PHE A 164 5.20 1.96 18.46
C PHE A 164 5.63 1.81 19.92
N SER A 165 5.08 0.84 20.66
CA SER A 165 5.42 0.64 22.07
C SER A 165 6.91 0.32 22.31
N GLU A 166 7.57 -0.30 21.32
CA GLU A 166 8.99 -0.64 21.35
C GLU A 166 9.91 0.53 20.90
N CYS A 167 9.35 1.60 20.33
CA CYS A 167 10.10 2.72 19.75
C CYS A 167 10.36 3.91 20.70
N ILE A 168 9.87 3.88 21.96
CA ILE A 168 9.77 5.07 22.84
C ILE A 168 11.10 5.45 23.53
N THR A 169 12.22 4.77 23.24
CA THR A 169 13.46 4.96 24.02
C THR A 169 14.20 6.27 23.75
N SER A 170 13.94 6.98 22.64
CA SER A 170 14.55 8.27 22.30
C SER A 170 13.54 9.42 22.36
N GLU A 171 13.90 10.52 23.02
CA GLU A 171 13.01 11.69 23.16
C GLU A 171 13.01 12.59 21.92
N ASP A 172 14.09 12.59 21.13
CA ASP A 172 14.29 13.48 19.98
C ASP A 172 14.04 12.80 18.62
N LEU A 173 13.33 13.50 17.73
CA LEU A 173 13.14 13.12 16.33
C LEU A 173 14.26 13.75 15.49
N ASP A 174 15.25 12.95 15.11
CA ASP A 174 16.26 13.32 14.11
C ASP A 174 16.23 12.31 12.94
N ASP A 175 16.89 12.61 11.83
CA ASP A 175 16.88 11.77 10.63
C ASP A 175 17.35 10.32 10.92
N MET A 176 18.30 10.16 11.84
CA MET A 176 18.80 8.84 12.23
C MET A 176 17.76 8.06 13.04
N ASN A 177 17.11 8.72 14.00
CA ASN A 177 16.07 8.14 14.84
C ASN A 177 14.81 7.82 14.03
N ILE A 178 14.50 8.59 12.98
CA ILE A 178 13.38 8.31 12.07
C ILE A 178 13.63 7.04 11.26
N GLU A 179 14.83 6.83 10.74
CA GLU A 179 15.17 5.59 10.04
C GLU A 179 15.25 4.37 10.99
N ILE A 180 15.73 4.58 12.22
CA ILE A 180 15.68 3.53 13.25
C ILE A 180 14.22 3.19 13.59
N MET A 181 13.35 4.19 13.73
CA MET A 181 11.92 4.03 13.94
C MET A 181 11.30 3.22 12.79
N ARG A 182 11.58 3.59 11.53
CA ARG A 182 11.11 2.86 10.34
C ARG A 182 11.45 1.37 10.44
N ASN A 183 12.73 1.04 10.66
CA ASN A 183 13.18 -0.35 10.74
C ASN A 183 12.60 -1.10 11.94
N THR A 184 12.43 -0.42 13.08
CA THR A 184 11.84 -1.01 14.28
C THR A 184 10.35 -1.33 14.06
N LEU A 185 9.60 -0.40 13.45
CA LEU A 185 8.21 -0.62 13.07
C LEU A 185 8.08 -1.76 12.06
N TYR A 186 8.93 -1.78 11.02
CA TYR A 186 8.93 -2.87 10.04
C TYR A 186 9.24 -4.23 10.67
N LYS A 187 10.20 -4.28 11.60
CA LYS A 187 10.51 -5.51 12.32
C LYS A 187 9.30 -6.02 13.10
N ALA A 188 8.67 -5.16 13.91
CA ALA A 188 7.51 -5.53 14.70
C ALA A 188 6.32 -5.96 13.81
N TYR A 189 6.07 -5.22 12.72
CA TYR A 189 5.08 -5.56 11.71
C TYR A 189 5.33 -6.94 11.08
N LEU A 190 6.56 -7.23 10.64
CA LEU A 190 6.89 -8.50 9.99
C LEU A 190 6.79 -9.68 10.97
N GLU A 191 7.18 -9.50 12.23
CA GLU A 191 7.05 -10.52 13.26
C GLU A 191 5.57 -10.80 13.59
N ASP A 192 4.73 -9.77 13.66
CA ASP A 192 3.29 -9.91 13.89
C ASP A 192 2.59 -10.54 12.69
N PHE A 193 2.88 -10.07 11.48
CA PHE A 193 2.32 -10.63 10.25
C PHE A 193 2.72 -12.09 10.04
N TYR A 194 3.96 -12.46 10.37
CA TYR A 194 4.40 -13.86 10.33
C TYR A 194 3.62 -14.73 11.33
N LYS A 195 3.43 -14.26 12.57
CA LYS A 195 2.61 -14.98 13.57
C LYS A 195 1.18 -15.16 13.08
N PHE A 196 0.57 -14.10 12.53
CA PHE A 196 -0.76 -14.16 11.95
C PHE A 196 -0.85 -15.23 10.85
N CYS A 197 0.11 -15.26 9.91
CA CYS A 197 0.14 -16.23 8.81
C CYS A 197 0.36 -17.68 9.30
N ALA A 198 1.20 -17.86 10.32
CA ALA A 198 1.45 -19.17 10.93
C ALA A 198 0.23 -19.69 11.71
N GLU A 199 -0.50 -18.81 12.39
CA GLU A 199 -1.73 -19.15 13.11
C GLU A 199 -2.89 -19.47 12.17
N THR A 200 -3.03 -18.71 11.09
CA THR A 200 -4.06 -18.95 10.06
C THR A 200 -3.72 -20.12 9.13
N ARG A 201 -2.49 -20.65 9.16
CA ARG A 201 -1.99 -21.79 8.34
C ARG A 201 -2.11 -21.61 6.82
N TRP A 202 -2.23 -20.38 6.31
CA TRP A 202 -2.28 -20.10 4.87
C TRP A 202 -0.94 -20.37 4.15
N CYS A 203 0.18 -20.40 4.89
CA CYS A 203 1.53 -20.49 4.35
C CYS A 203 2.22 -21.87 4.49
N ASP A 204 1.57 -22.86 5.10
CA ASP A 204 2.09 -24.23 5.15
C ASP A 204 1.71 -24.98 3.85
N GLY A 205 2.43 -24.65 2.78
CA GLY A 205 2.43 -25.39 1.50
C GLY A 205 3.09 -26.75 1.58
#